data_AF-A0A959G5T2-F1
#
_entry.id   AF-A0A959G5T2-F1
#
_cell.length_a   1.000
_cell.length_b   1.000
_cell.length_c   1.000
_cell.angle_alpha   90.00
_cell.angle_beta   90.00
_cell.angle_gamma   90.00
#
_symmetry.space_group_name_H-M   'P 1'
#
loop_
_entity.id
_entity.type
_entity.pdbx_description
1 polymer ?
#
loop_
_entity_poly.entity_id
_entity_poly.type
_entity_poly.pdbx_seq_one_letter_code
_entity_poly.pdbx_strand_id
1 'polypeptide(L)'
;KGAMYTAQVHQLLDEATALNPGNGRALYLKGMYLYNTPAFFGGGPSFALPFLEHAGEAFLADDHQTLMIRWGAEDTVKLLAKAQAEIGGK
;
A
#
# COMPACT_ATOMS: atom_id res chain seq x y z
N LYS A 1 -19.48 3.97 -13.25
CA LYS A 1 -18.25 3.24 -13.67
C LYS A 1 -17.19 3.13 -12.57
N GLY A 2 -17.14 4.04 -11.57
CA GLY A 2 -16.14 3.99 -10.48
C GLY A 2 -16.06 2.66 -9.73
N ALA A 3 -17.20 2.13 -9.24
CA ALA A 3 -17.22 0.87 -8.47
C ALA A 3 -16.65 -0.35 -9.21
N MET A 4 -16.88 -0.46 -10.53
CA MET A 4 -16.33 -1.54 -11.36
C MET A 4 -14.79 -1.48 -11.39
N TYR A 5 -14.23 -0.28 -11.62
CA TYR A 5 -12.78 -0.12 -11.69
C TYR A 5 -12.13 -0.25 -10.31
N THR A 6 -12.78 0.18 -9.24
CA THR A 6 -12.29 -0.05 -7.87
C THR A 6 -12.16 -1.54 -7.57
N ALA A 7 -13.17 -2.34 -7.90
CA ALA A 7 -13.11 -3.80 -7.70
C ALA A 7 -11.98 -4.44 -8.52
N GLN A 8 -11.84 -4.05 -9.79
CA GLN A 8 -10.76 -4.53 -10.66
C GLN A 8 -9.37 -4.16 -10.13
N VAL A 9 -9.20 -2.94 -9.63
CA VAL A 9 -7.93 -2.50 -9.03
C VAL A 9 -7.56 -3.37 -7.84
N HIS A 10 -8.50 -3.64 -6.93
CA HIS A 10 -8.21 -4.49 -5.77
C HIS A 10 -7.80 -5.90 -6.18
N GLN A 11 -8.48 -6.50 -7.17
CA GLN A 11 -8.13 -7.82 -7.70
C GLN A 11 -6.72 -7.86 -8.31
N LEU A 12 -6.39 -6.89 -9.16
CA LEU A 12 -5.07 -6.80 -9.79
C LEU A 12 -3.95 -6.60 -8.76
N LEU A 13 -4.22 -5.84 -7.70
CA LEU A 13 -3.26 -5.63 -6.62
C LEU A 13 -3.10 -6.88 -5.74
N ASP A 14 -4.17 -7.64 -5.50
CA ASP A 14 -4.07 -8.93 -4.79
C ASP A 14 -3.27 -9.96 -5.61
N GLU A 15 -3.47 -10.00 -6.93
CA GLU A 15 -2.66 -10.84 -7.81
C GLU A 15 -1.19 -10.42 -7.81
N ALA A 16 -0.92 -9.11 -7.89
CA ALA A 16 0.44 -8.59 -7.91
C ALA A 16 1.21 -8.88 -6.61
N THR A 17 0.57 -8.76 -5.45
CA THR A 17 1.18 -9.09 -4.15
C THR A 17 1.33 -10.59 -3.94
N ALA A 18 0.45 -11.41 -4.52
CA ALA A 18 0.61 -12.87 -4.52
C ALA A 18 1.77 -13.33 -5.42
N LEU A 19 1.91 -12.73 -6.61
CA LEU A 19 2.96 -13.07 -7.58
C LEU A 19 4.36 -12.66 -7.08
N ASN A 20 4.45 -11.48 -6.48
CA ASN A 20 5.69 -11.01 -5.85
C ASN A 20 5.37 -10.33 -4.52
N PRO A 21 5.46 -11.08 -3.40
CA PRO A 21 5.24 -10.54 -2.07
C PRO A 21 6.21 -9.40 -1.70
N GLY A 22 7.41 -9.36 -2.30
CA GLY A 22 8.40 -8.29 -2.12
C GLY A 22 8.20 -7.08 -3.04
N ASN A 23 7.09 -7.00 -3.78
CA ASN A 23 6.82 -5.85 -4.64
C ASN A 23 6.29 -4.66 -3.82
N GLY A 24 7.21 -3.83 -3.32
CA GLY A 24 6.88 -2.63 -2.54
C GLY A 24 5.87 -1.69 -3.22
N ARG A 25 5.86 -1.62 -4.55
CA ARG A 25 4.90 -0.77 -5.31
C ARG A 25 3.48 -1.32 -5.25
N ALA A 26 3.30 -2.63 -5.39
CA ALA A 26 1.97 -3.26 -5.31
C ALA A 26 1.40 -3.15 -3.89
N LEU A 27 2.24 -3.39 -2.88
CA LEU A 27 1.89 -3.22 -1.47
C LEU A 27 1.52 -1.77 -1.16
N TYR A 28 2.31 -0.80 -1.63
CA TYR A 28 2.02 0.63 -1.47
C TYR A 28 0.67 1.01 -2.10
N LEU A 29 0.43 0.62 -3.36
CA LEU A 29 -0.83 0.91 -4.02
C LEU A 29 -2.03 0.30 -3.28
N LYS A 30 -1.90 -0.94 -2.80
CA LYS A 30 -2.95 -1.60 -2.01
C LYS A 30 -3.23 -0.84 -0.72
N GLY A 31 -2.19 -0.49 0.02
CA GLY A 31 -2.29 0.33 1.24
C GLY A 31 -2.92 1.69 0.95
N MET A 32 -2.51 2.37 -0.11
CA MET A 32 -3.07 3.67 -0.54
C MET A 32 -4.55 3.59 -0.87
N TYR A 33 -4.98 2.57 -1.61
CA TYR A 33 -6.40 2.37 -1.93
C TYR A 33 -7.22 2.07 -0.67
N LEU A 34 -6.72 1.21 0.22
CA LEU A 34 -7.39 0.91 1.48
C LEU A 34 -7.47 2.14 2.37
N TYR A 35 -6.39 2.91 2.47
CA TYR A 35 -6.33 4.12 3.30
C TYR A 35 -7.40 5.15 2.88
N ASN A 36 -7.58 5.35 1.57
CA ASN A 36 -8.57 6.28 1.03
C ASN A 36 -9.99 5.70 0.96
N THR A 37 -10.17 4.41 1.24
CA THR A 37 -11.48 3.76 1.31
C THR A 37 -12.07 4.04 2.70
N PRO A 38 -13.30 4.59 2.82
CA PRO A 38 -13.90 4.84 4.13
C PRO A 38 -14.08 3.56 4.96
N ALA A 39 -14.00 3.68 6.29
CA ALA A 39 -14.11 2.53 7.21
C ALA A 39 -15.38 1.70 7.03
N PHE A 40 -16.51 2.34 6.71
CA PHE A 40 -17.78 1.64 6.44
C PHE A 40 -17.70 0.69 5.23
N PHE A 41 -16.77 0.92 4.30
CA PHE A 41 -16.53 0.07 3.13
C PHE A 41 -15.36 -0.91 3.35
N GLY A 42 -14.90 -1.09 4.59
CA GLY A 42 -13.79 -2.00 4.92
C GLY A 42 -12.40 -1.44 4.63
N GLY A 43 -12.27 -0.11 4.58
CA GLY A 43 -10.99 0.56 4.43
C GLY A 43 -10.58 1.38 5.66
N GLY A 44 -9.65 2.30 5.44
CA GLY A 44 -9.15 3.26 6.39
C GLY A 44 -7.74 2.95 6.89
N PRO A 45 -7.22 3.79 7.80
CA PRO A 45 -5.84 3.72 8.27
C PRO A 45 -5.44 2.35 8.81
N SER A 46 -6.27 1.73 9.64
CA SER A 46 -5.99 0.43 10.25
C SER A 46 -5.89 -0.71 9.24
N PHE A 47 -6.71 -0.68 8.18
CA PHE A 47 -6.67 -1.69 7.12
C PHE A 47 -5.50 -1.47 6.16
N ALA A 48 -5.08 -0.22 5.98
CA ALA A 48 -3.93 0.14 5.14
C ALA A 48 -2.58 -0.20 5.81
N LEU A 49 -2.50 -0.06 7.13
CA LEU A 49 -1.28 -0.19 7.92
C LEU A 49 -0.42 -1.42 7.56
N PRO A 50 -0.93 -2.67 7.59
CA PRO A 50 -0.09 -3.84 7.32
C PRO A 50 0.50 -3.85 5.91
N PHE A 51 -0.20 -3.28 4.92
CA PHE A 51 0.31 -3.18 3.55
C PHE A 51 1.38 -2.10 3.41
N LEU A 52 1.23 -0.98 4.13
CA LEU A 52 2.21 0.12 4.11
C LEU A 52 3.49 -0.23 4.88
N GLU A 53 3.38 -0.97 5.99
CA GLU A 53 4.54 -1.48 6.72
C GLU A 53 5.34 -2.46 5.85
N HIS A 54 4.65 -3.45 5.26
CA HIS A 54 5.29 -4.41 4.37
C HIS A 54 5.86 -3.74 3.11
N ALA A 55 5.21 -2.71 2.57
CA ALA A 55 5.77 -1.92 1.47
C ALA A 55 7.08 -1.23 1.87
N GLY A 56 7.14 -0.65 3.08
CA GLY A 56 8.35 -0.04 3.61
C GLY A 56 9.49 -1.04 3.73
N GLU A 57 9.21 -2.22 4.30
CA GLU A 57 10.18 -3.31 4.40
C GLU A 57 10.68 -3.77 3.02
N ALA A 58 9.77 -3.93 2.06
CA ALA A 58 10.11 -4.32 0.69
C ALA A 58 11.02 -3.30 -0.01
N PHE A 59 10.78 -2.00 0.17
CA PHE A 59 11.64 -0.95 -0.39
C PHE A 59 13.01 -0.83 0.31
N LEU A 60 13.09 -1.20 1.58
CA LEU A 60 14.36 -1.25 2.33
C LEU A 60 15.21 -2.47 1.98
N ALA A 61 14.56 -3.60 1.67
CA ALA A 61 15.22 -4.83 1.28
C ALA A 61 15.74 -4.82 -0.17
N ASP A 62 15.31 -3.85 -0.99
CA ASP A 62 15.75 -3.67 -2.37
C ASP A 62 17.27 -3.38 -2.42
N ASP A 63 18.03 -4.26 -3.07
CA ASP A 63 19.46 -4.02 -3.27
C ASP A 63 19.62 -2.82 -4.20
N HIS A 64 20.32 -1.79 -3.73
CA HIS A 64 20.49 -0.54 -4.47
C HIS A 64 21.37 -0.69 -5.73
N GLN A 65 21.64 -1.93 -6.18
CA GLN A 65 22.60 -2.25 -7.23
C GLN A 65 21.97 -2.24 -8.63
N THR A 66 20.65 -2.24 -8.71
CA THR A 66 19.93 -2.35 -9.98
C THR A 66 19.20 -1.04 -10.32
N LEU A 67 19.02 -0.71 -11.61
CA LEU A 67 18.13 0.37 -12.12
C LEU A 67 16.63 0.08 -11.82
N MET A 68 16.36 -0.45 -10.62
CA MET A 68 15.04 -0.83 -10.16
C MET A 68 14.16 0.42 -10.04
N ILE A 69 12.87 0.22 -10.31
CA ILE A 69 11.88 1.27 -10.31
C ILE A 69 11.43 1.50 -8.87
N ARG A 70 11.76 2.66 -8.30
CA ARG A 70 11.58 2.98 -6.85
C ARG A 70 10.51 4.03 -6.55
N TRP A 71 9.67 4.39 -7.52
CA TRP A 71 8.56 5.31 -7.25
C TRP A 71 7.64 4.72 -6.16
N GLY A 72 7.04 5.61 -5.37
CA GLY A 72 6.17 5.21 -4.26
C GLY A 72 6.91 4.89 -2.95
N ALA A 73 8.24 4.78 -2.93
CA ALA A 73 8.99 4.55 -1.68
C ALA A 73 8.83 5.70 -0.68
N GLU A 74 9.07 6.94 -1.11
CA GLU A 74 8.87 8.12 -0.25
C GLU A 74 7.41 8.31 0.16
N ASP A 75 6.48 8.05 -0.77
CA ASP A 75 5.06 8.18 -0.51
C ASP A 75 4.56 7.12 0.47
N THR A 76 5.14 5.92 0.44
CA THR A 76 4.89 4.86 1.43
C THR A 76 5.24 5.35 2.81
N VAL A 77 6.42 5.94 3.01
CA VAL A 77 6.85 6.46 4.32
C VAL A 77 5.91 7.56 4.81
N LYS A 78 5.55 8.51 3.95
CA LYS A 78 4.63 9.61 4.29
C LYS A 78 3.24 9.08 4.67
N LEU A 79 2.71 8.14 3.89
CA LEU A 79 1.38 7.60 4.09
C LEU A 79 1.33 6.68 5.32
N LEU A 80 2.38 5.89 5.57
CA LEU A 80 2.53 5.07 6.76
C LEU A 80 2.51 5.92 8.02
N ALA A 81 3.32 6.98 8.06
CA ALA A 81 3.36 7.90 9.19
C ALA A 81 1.99 8.56 9.44
N LYS A 82 1.31 8.95 8.36
CA LYS A 82 -0.06 9.50 8.45
C LYS A 82 -1.06 8.48 8.98
N ALA A 83 -1.03 7.25 8.48
CA ALA A 83 -1.90 6.17 8.95
C ALA A 83 -1.68 5.87 10.44
N GLN A 84 -0.42 5.79 10.89
CA GLN A 84 -0.07 5.58 12.29
C GLN A 84 -0.55 6.72 13.19
N ALA A 85 -0.36 7.98 12.77
CA ALA A 85 -0.82 9.14 13.52
C ALA A 85 -2.35 9.17 13.68
N GLU A 86 -3.11 8.81 12.65
CA GLU A 86 -4.58 8.74 12.71
C GLU A 86 -5.11 7.56 13.54
N ILE A 87 -4.33 6.49 13.66
CA ILE A 87 -4.66 5.36 14.55
C ILE A 87 -4.36 5.73 16.01
N GLY A 88 -3.18 6.29 16.28
CA GLY A 88 -2.74 6.64 17.65
C GLY A 88 -3.38 7.91 18.22
N GLY A 89 -3.98 8.76 17.38
CA GLY A 89 -4.73 9.95 17.78
C GLY A 89 -6.22 9.69 18.06
N LYS A 90 -6.68 8.43 17.98
CA LYS A 90 -8.02 7.99 18.40
C LYS A 90 -7.95 7.33 19.77
#